data_AF-A0A7C2CUS7-F1
#
_entry.id   AF-A0A7C2CUS7-F1
#
_cell.length_a   1.000
_cell.length_b   1.000
_cell.length_c   1.000
_cell.angle_alpha   90.00
_cell.angle_beta   90.00
_cell.angle_gamma   90.00
#
_symmetry.space_group_name_H-M   'P 1'
#
loop_
_entity.id
_entity.type
_entity.pdbx_description
1 polymer ?
#
loop_
_entity_poly.entity_id
_entity_poly.type
_entity_poly.pdbx_seq_one_letter_code
_entity_poly.pdbx_strand_id
1 'polypeptide(L)'
;MTVEARAAFLAFFFVVWALVGLVPWLGVAVWRRGRGVVLALPLAPLAGCVGGVLVPLAGADDARGFLLSLAAAFVAGGAGTLAGVLLEERLAGPGS
;
A
#
# COMPACT_ATOMS: atom_id res chain seq x y z
N MET A 1 -16.65 -22.86 -6.97
CA MET A 1 -16.74 -21.56 -6.26
C MET A 1 -17.81 -20.70 -6.94
N THR A 2 -18.73 -20.11 -6.18
CA THR A 2 -19.71 -19.13 -6.69
C THR A 2 -19.04 -17.78 -6.97
N VAL A 3 -19.69 -16.91 -7.75
CA VAL A 3 -19.17 -15.56 -8.05
C VAL A 3 -19.01 -14.72 -6.78
N GLU A 4 -19.96 -14.84 -5.85
CA GLU A 4 -19.93 -14.15 -4.56
C GLU A 4 -18.72 -14.53 -3.72
N ALA A 5 -18.42 -15.83 -3.63
CA ALA A 5 -17.24 -16.32 -2.91
C ALA A 5 -15.93 -15.83 -3.55
N ARG A 6 -15.88 -15.70 -4.89
CA ARG A 6 -14.73 -15.12 -5.60
C ARG A 6 -14.52 -13.65 -5.24
N ALA A 7 -15.61 -12.89 -5.26
CA ALA A 7 -15.58 -11.46 -4.95
C ALA A 7 -15.16 -11.22 -3.49
N ALA A 8 -15.70 -12.01 -2.55
CA ALA A 8 -15.33 -11.94 -1.14
C ALA A 8 -13.84 -12.26 -0.92
N PHE A 9 -13.32 -13.29 -1.59
CA PHE A 9 -11.90 -13.65 -1.51
C PHE A 9 -11.02 -12.52 -2.08
N LEU A 10 -11.36 -11.98 -3.24
CA LEU A 10 -10.60 -10.89 -3.85
C LEU A 10 -10.63 -9.63 -2.96
N ALA A 11 -11.79 -9.27 -2.43
CA ALA A 11 -11.94 -8.14 -1.51
C ALA A 11 -11.08 -8.32 -0.25
N PHE A 12 -11.04 -9.52 0.33
CA PHE A 12 -10.17 -9.83 1.46
C PHE A 12 -8.70 -9.57 1.14
N PHE A 13 -8.22 -10.02 -0.03
CA PHE A 13 -6.84 -9.74 -0.45
C PHE A 13 -6.56 -8.26 -0.60
N PHE A 14 -7.45 -7.50 -1.23
CA PHE A 14 -7.31 -6.05 -1.34
C PHE A 14 -7.27 -5.35 0.02
N VAL A 15 -8.11 -5.78 0.97
CA VAL A 15 -8.07 -5.24 2.35
C VAL A 15 -6.74 -5.56 3.01
N VAL A 16 -6.26 -6.80 2.93
CA VAL A 16 -4.97 -7.20 3.52
C VAL A 16 -3.82 -6.42 2.90
N TRP A 17 -3.76 -6.30 1.57
CA TRP A 17 -2.72 -5.52 0.89
C TRP A 17 -2.78 -4.03 1.24
N ALA A 18 -3.97 -3.45 1.34
CA ALA A 18 -4.14 -2.06 1.77
C ALA A 18 -3.63 -1.84 3.20
N LEU A 19 -3.97 -2.74 4.13
CA LEU A 19 -3.52 -2.68 5.52
C LEU A 19 -2.01 -2.84 5.64
N VAL A 20 -1.43 -3.79 4.91
CA VAL A 20 0.03 -3.99 4.87
C VAL A 20 0.73 -2.79 4.23
N GLY A 21 0.18 -2.24 3.14
CA GLY A 21 0.68 -1.04 2.48
C GLY A 21 0.60 0.22 3.35
N LEU A 22 -0.30 0.27 4.32
CA LEU A 22 -0.40 1.36 5.32
C LEU A 22 0.67 1.29 6.42
N VAL A 23 1.32 0.14 6.65
CA VAL A 23 2.32 -0.02 7.73
C VAL A 23 3.49 0.95 7.58
N PRO A 24 4.13 1.10 6.39
CA PRO A 24 5.15 2.12 6.17
C PRO A 24 4.67 3.54 6.45
N TRP A 25 3.46 3.89 6.02
CA TRP A 25 2.86 5.20 6.28
C TRP A 25 2.72 5.47 7.77
N LEU A 26 2.25 4.49 8.55
CA LEU A 26 2.11 4.62 9.99
C LEU A 26 3.46 4.93 10.65
N GLY A 27 4.52 4.22 10.24
CA GLY A 27 5.88 4.48 10.74
C GLY A 27 6.36 5.91 10.44
N VAL A 28 6.14 6.38 9.21
CA VAL A 28 6.49 7.75 8.79
C VAL A 28 5.64 8.80 9.51
N ALA A 29 4.34 8.55 9.67
CA ALA A 29 3.42 9.45 10.37
C ALA A 29 3.84 9.62 11.84
N VAL A 30 4.23 8.54 12.52
CA VAL A 30 4.77 8.61 13.89
C VAL A 30 6.09 9.39 13.92
N TRP A 31 7.02 9.08 13.03
CA TRP A 31 8.32 9.78 12.95
C TRP A 31 8.15 11.28 12.74
N ARG A 32 7.31 11.67 11.77
CA ARG A 32 7.04 13.07 11.42
C ARG A 32 6.02 13.75 12.33
N ARG A 33 5.51 13.05 13.35
CA ARG A 33 4.46 13.53 14.26
C ARG A 33 3.23 14.05 13.50
N GLY A 34 2.84 13.36 12.44
CA GLY A 34 1.70 13.69 11.58
C GLY A 34 1.91 14.86 10.61
N ARG A 35 3.10 15.47 10.53
CA ARG A 35 3.36 16.59 9.63
C ARG A 35 3.77 16.11 8.24
N GLY A 36 3.13 16.66 7.20
CA GLY A 36 3.54 16.39 5.82
C GLY A 36 3.38 14.91 5.41
N VAL A 37 2.27 14.27 5.85
CA VAL A 37 1.95 12.87 5.55
C VAL A 37 0.50 12.64 5.10
N VAL A 38 -0.28 13.69 4.78
CA VAL A 38 -1.73 13.56 4.53
C VAL A 38 -2.00 12.92 3.16
N LEU A 39 -1.31 13.34 2.09
CA LEU A 39 -1.37 12.73 0.75
C LEU A 39 -0.73 11.35 0.72
N ALA A 40 0.20 11.07 1.63
CA ALA A 40 0.78 9.75 1.79
C ALA A 40 -0.25 8.71 2.29
N LEU A 41 -1.26 9.15 3.06
CA LEU A 41 -2.29 8.27 3.63
C LEU A 41 -3.13 7.55 2.56
N PRO A 42 -3.72 8.22 1.54
CA PRO A 42 -4.45 7.51 0.49
C PRO A 42 -3.52 6.79 -0.50
N LEU A 43 -2.30 7.28 -0.72
CA LEU A 43 -1.37 6.68 -1.68
C LEU A 43 -0.77 5.35 -1.19
N ALA A 44 -0.49 5.23 0.10
CA ALA A 44 0.10 4.03 0.69
C ALA A 44 -0.77 2.75 0.50
N PRO A 45 -2.06 2.72 0.85
CA PRO A 45 -2.90 1.53 0.63
C PRO A 45 -3.15 1.27 -0.85
N LEU A 46 -3.32 2.31 -1.68
CA LEU A 46 -3.49 2.14 -3.13
C LEU A 46 -2.25 1.50 -3.78
N ALA A 47 -1.07 1.99 -3.44
CA ALA A 47 0.18 1.41 -3.92
C ALA A 47 0.38 -0.02 -3.36
N GLY A 48 0.00 -0.27 -2.11
CA GLY A 48 0.00 -1.61 -1.53
C GLY A 48 -0.89 -2.59 -2.30
N CYS A 49 -2.11 -2.21 -2.65
CA CYS A 49 -3.00 -3.00 -3.50
C CYS A 49 -2.40 -3.29 -4.88
N VAL A 50 -1.82 -2.28 -5.53
CA VAL A 50 -1.16 -2.44 -6.83
C VAL A 50 0.04 -3.39 -6.71
N GLY A 51 0.91 -3.22 -5.72
CA GLY A 51 2.05 -4.11 -5.51
C GLY A 51 1.63 -5.54 -5.20
N GLY A 52 0.63 -5.72 -4.34
CA GLY A 52 0.11 -7.03 -3.95
C GLY A 52 -0.49 -7.79 -5.13
N VAL A 53 -1.29 -7.14 -5.98
CA VAL A 53 -1.96 -7.80 -7.11
C VAL A 53 -0.99 -8.24 -8.21
N LEU A 54 0.18 -7.60 -8.33
CA LEU A 54 1.18 -7.98 -9.35
C LEU A 54 1.76 -9.38 -9.14
N VAL A 55 1.79 -9.88 -7.90
CA VAL A 55 2.36 -11.21 -7.58
C VAL A 55 1.52 -12.36 -8.17
N PRO A 56 0.20 -12.47 -7.89
CA PRO A 56 -0.63 -13.48 -8.55
C PRO A 56 -0.77 -13.23 -10.05
N LEU A 57 -0.74 -11.97 -10.52
CA LEU A 57 -0.70 -11.69 -11.97
C LEU A 57 0.57 -12.22 -12.65
N ALA A 58 1.67 -12.37 -11.90
CA ALA A 58 2.90 -13.02 -12.36
C ALA A 58 2.85 -14.56 -12.25
N GLY A 59 1.72 -15.14 -11.84
CA GLY A 59 1.49 -16.59 -11.76
C GLY A 59 1.90 -17.23 -10.44
N ALA A 60 2.25 -16.45 -9.42
CA ALA A 60 2.55 -16.96 -8.08
C ALA A 60 1.27 -17.00 -7.23
N ASP A 61 0.52 -18.09 -7.38
CA ASP A 61 -0.84 -18.24 -6.82
C ASP A 61 -0.89 -19.20 -5.61
N ASP A 62 0.26 -19.63 -5.12
CA ASP A 62 0.39 -20.56 -4.00
C ASP A 62 0.63 -19.86 -2.65
N ALA A 63 0.84 -20.64 -1.59
CA ALA A 63 1.10 -20.09 -0.25
C ALA A 63 2.35 -19.19 -0.20
N ARG A 64 3.37 -19.48 -1.02
CA ARG A 64 4.55 -18.61 -1.14
C ARG A 64 4.22 -17.33 -1.88
N GLY A 65 3.45 -17.43 -2.97
CA GLY A 65 2.88 -16.29 -3.70
C GLY A 65 2.10 -15.35 -2.79
N PHE A 66 1.32 -15.88 -1.86
CA PHE A 66 0.65 -15.07 -0.84
C PHE A 66 1.66 -14.25 0.00
N LEU A 67 2.68 -14.89 0.58
CA LEU A 67 3.68 -14.18 1.39
C LEU A 67 4.46 -13.14 0.56
N LEU A 68 4.80 -13.47 -0.68
CA LEU A 68 5.43 -12.54 -1.63
C LEU A 68 4.52 -11.36 -1.95
N SER A 69 3.21 -11.56 -2.07
CA SER A 69 2.24 -10.48 -2.29
C SER A 69 2.17 -9.52 -1.11
N LEU A 70 2.34 -10.00 0.13
CA LEU A 70 2.41 -9.15 1.31
C LEU A 70 3.70 -8.31 1.32
N ALA A 71 4.83 -8.92 0.99
CA ALA A 71 6.10 -8.19 0.85
C ALA A 71 6.02 -7.13 -0.25
N ALA A 72 5.45 -7.48 -1.41
CA ALA A 72 5.23 -6.56 -2.52
C ALA A 72 4.29 -5.41 -2.14
N ALA A 73 3.19 -5.70 -1.42
CA ALA A 73 2.29 -4.67 -0.91
C ALA A 73 2.98 -3.74 0.09
N PHE A 74 3.83 -4.27 0.98
CA PHE A 74 4.61 -3.46 1.93
C PHE A 74 5.59 -2.53 1.20
N VAL A 75 6.37 -3.05 0.25
CA VAL A 75 7.35 -2.27 -0.52
C VAL A 75 6.65 -1.20 -1.36
N ALA A 76 5.58 -1.56 -2.07
CA ALA A 76 4.82 -0.62 -2.88
C ALA A 76 4.11 0.43 -2.01
N GLY A 77 3.54 0.05 -0.87
CA GLY A 77 2.96 0.98 0.09
C GLY A 77 4.00 1.94 0.68
N GLY A 78 5.23 1.47 0.90
CA GLY A 78 6.36 2.33 1.26
C GLY A 78 6.72 3.33 0.17
N ALA A 79 6.74 2.89 -1.10
CA ALA A 79 6.93 3.79 -2.23
C ALA A 79 5.79 4.82 -2.38
N GLY A 80 4.53 4.41 -2.20
CA GLY A 80 3.37 5.29 -2.19
C GLY A 80 3.42 6.30 -1.04
N THR A 81 3.86 5.86 0.14
CA THR A 81 4.12 6.73 1.29
C THR A 81 5.15 7.80 0.95
N LEU A 82 6.31 7.39 0.42
CA LEU A 82 7.38 8.30 0.04
C LEU A 82 6.91 9.29 -1.03
N ALA A 83 6.21 8.82 -2.06
CA ALA A 83 5.65 9.67 -3.11
C ALA A 83 4.71 10.73 -2.55
N GLY A 84 3.82 10.36 -1.62
CA GLY A 84 2.90 11.32 -0.99
C GLY A 84 3.61 12.36 -0.12
N VAL A 85 4.61 11.94 0.65
CA VAL A 85 5.45 12.86 1.44
C VAL A 85 6.17 13.87 0.53
N LEU A 86 6.84 13.38 -0.51
CA LEU A 86 7.57 14.23 -1.46
C LEU A 86 6.63 15.18 -2.22
N LEU A 87 5.41 14.73 -2.53
CA LEU A 87 4.41 15.57 -3.18
C LEU A 87 3.95 16.70 -2.26
N GLU A 88 3.68 16.42 -0.98
CA GLU A 88 3.32 17.47 -0.02
C GLU A 88 4.45 18.47 0.21
N GLU A 89 5.68 18.01 0.33
CA GLU A 89 6.85 18.89 0.46
C GLU A 89 6.98 19.84 -0.73
N ARG A 90 6.71 19.34 -1.95
CA ARG A 90 6.71 20.18 -3.16
C ARG A 90 5.56 21.19 -3.17
N LEU A 91 4.39 20.80 -2.67
CA LEU A 91 3.20 21.66 -2.62
C LEU A 91 3.30 22.73 -1.52
N ALA A 92 3.99 22.43 -0.42
CA ALA A 92 4.24 23.40 0.66
C ALA A 92 5.17 24.55 0.24
N GLY A 93 5.97 24.36 -0.83
CA GLY A 93 6.85 25.38 -1.40
C GLY A 93 8.12 25.65 -0.57
N PRO A 94 9.20 26.18 -1.19
CA PRO A 94 10.40 26.59 -0.46
C PRO A 94 10.14 27.95 0.22
N GLY A 95 9.58 27.96 1.43
CA GLY A 95 9.45 29.22 2.18
C GLY A 95 8.49 29.30 3.37
N SER A 96 7.99 28.19 3.93
CA SER A 96 7.24 28.23 5.20
C SER A 96 8.15 28.15 6.42
#